data_AF-A0A7K3Y5I5-F1
#
_entry.id   AF-A0A7K3Y5I5-F1
#
_cell.length_a   1.000
_cell.length_b   1.000
_cell.length_c   1.000
_cell.angle_alpha   90.00
_cell.angle_beta   90.00
_cell.angle_gamma   90.00
#
_symmetry.space_group_name_H-M   'P 1'
#
loop_
_entity.id
_entity.type
_entity.pdbx_description
1 polymer ?
#
loop_
_entity_poly.entity_id
_entity_poly.type
_entity_poly.pdbx_seq_one_letter_code
_entity_poly.pdbx_strand_id
1 'polypeptide(L)'
;MVPKAGYQQERAPFTYLMVAALFLLSGVTGIVAAESTTASWTLTLNGVGEETISADAFQDIKARDGITYTAPDGSIYTGVPLKLLIGMVDDADPATFNATRAAEGYSIIIRATDWHDRIFSPSDLTDTGFCVADSVNGGPLPKQDGDIKIAPLTLVGEDVPPGMGIGNIMDITLAGAAITGETEDAVNVTIIRYDEEGGSVLNTTTVDCRWMRDHLPIHGDGATIYSFQGPTFDTADLWNPAEDKNLEKVWEAPRGTAISDLCDLVGGMQEGDELRMTSTDRYIVELMYENIYTPKEKQGAAILAWETKKEGFVPEYTGGPALFFLSPDHVFGNQDMKECTDPGYWRYYWCAGTSYPSAAGLAVRNVEKLEIYPHKQVDWALNLSGHLTSSISKKEFEQGLACGERAHGHAITYTDDDGHVWEGVPLYMLVGWVDDACQHDENLVDNKAYNVTLARSDTYTVILENAGGDTVSFTSSEIMRSRDYLVVNQADNHTFGVDSDIWPLALRGEAIPAEKAIDGITTLTLVYDTAPSGSAEPDARPAPFPWAAVLAGITLAGYALHRRSA
;
A
#
# COMPACT_ATOMS: atom_id res chain seq x y z
N MET A 1 -37.22 -28.04 -36.40
CA MET A 1 -37.71 -28.16 -35.01
C MET A 1 -37.30 -29.54 -34.52
N VAL A 2 -36.14 -29.63 -33.86
CA VAL A 2 -35.46 -30.89 -33.47
C VAL A 2 -35.37 -30.90 -31.95
N PRO A 3 -35.86 -31.94 -31.25
CA PRO A 3 -35.84 -31.98 -29.79
C PRO A 3 -34.48 -32.50 -29.28
N LYS A 4 -33.95 -31.82 -28.26
CA LYS A 4 -32.72 -32.23 -27.55
C LYS A 4 -33.03 -33.33 -26.53
N ALA A 5 -32.19 -34.35 -26.55
CA ALA A 5 -32.21 -35.52 -25.69
C ALA A 5 -31.85 -35.19 -24.23
N GLY A 6 -32.56 -35.82 -23.30
CA GLY A 6 -32.14 -35.96 -21.91
C GLY A 6 -31.28 -37.21 -21.73
N TYR A 7 -30.35 -37.15 -20.78
CA TYR A 7 -29.62 -38.33 -20.29
C TYR A 7 -29.93 -38.50 -18.80
N GLN A 8 -30.57 -39.63 -18.50
CA GLN A 8 -30.67 -40.24 -17.18
C GLN A 8 -29.52 -41.25 -17.04
N GLN A 9 -28.93 -41.35 -15.85
CA GLN A 9 -28.02 -42.45 -15.54
C GLN A 9 -28.40 -43.04 -14.19
N GLU A 10 -29.08 -44.19 -14.24
CA GLU A 10 -29.32 -45.09 -13.11
C GLU A 10 -28.05 -45.88 -12.79
N ARG A 11 -27.83 -46.17 -11.49
CA ARG A 11 -27.10 -47.36 -11.05
C ARG A 11 -27.84 -48.05 -9.91
N ALA A 12 -28.04 -49.36 -10.09
CA ALA A 12 -28.73 -50.31 -9.24
C ALA A 12 -27.87 -50.80 -8.04
N PRO A 13 -28.47 -51.49 -7.05
CA PRO A 13 -27.88 -51.73 -5.73
C PRO A 13 -27.10 -53.05 -5.65
N PHE A 14 -26.17 -53.13 -4.69
CA PHE A 14 -25.51 -54.38 -4.29
C PHE A 14 -26.01 -54.83 -2.92
N THR A 15 -26.49 -56.07 -2.86
CA THR A 15 -26.86 -56.85 -1.66
C THR A 15 -25.97 -58.08 -1.60
N TYR A 16 -25.39 -58.41 -0.43
CA TYR A 16 -25.10 -59.78 0.07
C TYR A 16 -24.58 -59.63 1.53
N LEU A 17 -25.37 -59.91 2.57
CA LEU A 17 -25.72 -61.20 3.23
C LEU A 17 -24.71 -61.72 4.29
N MET A 18 -25.14 -61.60 5.55
CA MET A 18 -24.96 -62.46 6.74
C MET A 18 -23.68 -63.29 6.97
N VAL A 19 -23.10 -63.10 8.17
CA VAL A 19 -22.77 -64.21 9.09
C VAL A 19 -23.21 -63.83 10.51
N ALA A 20 -23.89 -64.75 11.19
CA ALA A 20 -24.40 -64.64 12.56
C ALA A 20 -23.82 -65.75 13.46
N ALA A 21 -23.49 -65.43 14.71
CA ALA A 21 -23.52 -66.29 15.91
C ALA A 21 -23.03 -65.44 17.11
N LEU A 22 -23.90 -64.85 17.94
CA LEU A 22 -24.68 -65.40 19.06
C LEU A 22 -23.83 -65.94 20.23
N PHE A 23 -23.68 -65.13 21.28
CA PHE A 23 -23.69 -65.58 22.68
C PHE A 23 -24.58 -64.65 23.52
N LEU A 24 -25.40 -65.29 24.34
CA LEU A 24 -26.52 -64.75 25.11
C LEU A 24 -26.11 -64.27 26.52
N LEU A 25 -26.97 -63.38 27.05
CA LEU A 25 -27.28 -63.09 28.47
C LEU A 25 -26.46 -62.01 29.19
N SER A 26 -27.00 -60.79 29.26
CA SER A 26 -27.83 -60.32 30.39
C SER A 26 -28.27 -58.88 30.14
N GLY A 27 -29.58 -58.63 30.19
CA GLY A 27 -30.17 -57.33 29.87
C GLY A 27 -30.24 -56.42 31.09
N VAL A 28 -29.69 -55.21 30.96
CA VAL A 28 -30.25 -53.96 31.48
C VAL A 28 -29.85 -52.85 30.51
N THR A 29 -30.73 -52.49 29.57
CA THR A 29 -30.62 -51.29 28.72
C THR A 29 -30.90 -50.07 29.61
N GLY A 30 -30.06 -49.05 29.75
CA GLY A 30 -29.18 -48.44 28.75
C GLY A 30 -29.94 -47.34 28.03
N ILE A 31 -30.10 -46.17 28.67
CA ILE A 31 -30.43 -44.93 27.95
C ILE A 31 -29.16 -44.60 27.17
N VAL A 32 -29.16 -44.89 25.87
CA VAL A 32 -28.12 -44.39 24.96
C VAL A 32 -28.42 -42.91 24.80
N ALA A 33 -27.62 -42.07 25.47
CA ALA A 33 -27.54 -40.66 25.15
C ALA A 33 -27.20 -40.56 23.65
N ALA A 34 -28.01 -39.83 22.89
CA ALA A 34 -27.66 -39.46 21.54
C ALA A 34 -26.35 -38.68 21.62
N GLU A 35 -25.27 -39.21 21.06
CA GLU A 35 -24.06 -38.44 20.79
C GLU A 35 -24.46 -37.31 19.83
N SER A 36 -24.52 -36.10 20.39
CA SER A 36 -24.66 -34.87 19.63
C SER A 36 -23.39 -34.70 18.82
N THR A 37 -23.46 -34.88 17.50
CA THR A 37 -22.37 -34.51 16.59
C THR A 37 -22.38 -33.00 16.41
N THR A 38 -21.96 -32.24 17.42
CA THR A 38 -21.68 -30.80 17.28
C THR A 38 -20.43 -30.61 16.42
N ALA A 39 -20.44 -29.55 15.59
CA ALA A 39 -19.33 -29.22 14.73
C ALA A 39 -18.08 -28.93 15.57
N SER A 40 -16.94 -29.52 15.22
CA SER A 40 -15.68 -29.36 15.95
C SER A 40 -15.00 -28.04 15.55
N TRP A 41 -15.41 -26.94 16.18
CA TRP A 41 -14.74 -25.65 16.04
C TRP A 41 -14.52 -25.00 17.41
N THR A 42 -13.55 -24.10 17.45
CA THR A 42 -13.19 -23.32 18.64
C THR A 42 -13.07 -21.85 18.27
N LEU A 43 -13.55 -20.97 19.14
CA LEU A 43 -13.34 -19.54 19.08
C LEU A 43 -12.31 -19.15 20.13
N THR A 44 -11.23 -18.50 19.72
CA THR A 44 -10.22 -17.95 20.64
C THR A 44 -10.57 -16.50 20.95
N LEU A 45 -10.56 -16.16 22.23
CA LEU A 45 -10.70 -14.80 22.73
C LEU A 45 -9.39 -14.41 23.40
N ASN A 46 -8.81 -13.29 22.98
CA ASN A 46 -7.54 -12.79 23.50
C ASN A 46 -7.71 -11.36 24.01
N GLY A 47 -7.19 -11.06 25.19
CA GLY A 47 -7.22 -9.74 25.78
C GLY A 47 -6.31 -9.68 27.02
N VAL A 48 -6.85 -9.23 28.15
CA VAL A 48 -6.17 -9.31 29.46
C VAL A 48 -5.97 -10.77 29.87
N GLY A 49 -6.94 -11.60 29.53
CA GLY A 49 -6.88 -13.05 29.61
C GLY A 49 -6.98 -13.69 28.22
N GLU A 50 -6.83 -15.01 28.18
CA GLU A 50 -7.07 -15.83 27.00
C GLU A 50 -8.15 -16.85 27.35
N GLU A 51 -9.17 -16.99 26.49
CA GLU A 51 -10.25 -17.97 26.64
C GLU A 51 -10.46 -18.69 25.31
N THR A 52 -10.69 -20.00 25.36
CA THR A 52 -11.04 -20.79 24.18
C THR A 52 -12.44 -21.37 24.35
N ILE A 53 -13.38 -20.90 23.53
CA ILE A 53 -14.77 -21.34 23.55
C ILE A 53 -14.97 -22.46 22.54
N SER A 54 -15.36 -23.65 23.00
CA SER A 54 -15.79 -24.74 22.13
C SER A 54 -17.19 -24.48 21.56
N ALA A 55 -17.53 -25.16 20.46
CA ALA A 55 -18.89 -25.09 19.89
C ALA A 55 -20.00 -25.39 20.92
N ASP A 56 -19.78 -26.36 21.82
CA ASP A 56 -20.72 -26.71 22.89
C ASP A 56 -20.84 -25.59 23.93
N ALA A 57 -19.70 -25.04 24.38
CA ALA A 57 -19.69 -23.92 25.32
C ALA A 57 -20.38 -22.68 24.71
N PHE A 58 -20.20 -22.45 23.42
CA PHE A 58 -20.91 -21.39 22.70
C PHE A 58 -22.43 -21.63 22.70
N GLN A 59 -22.90 -22.87 22.52
CA GLN A 59 -24.34 -23.18 22.64
C GLN A 59 -24.85 -22.92 24.05
N ASP A 60 -24.09 -23.25 25.09
CA ASP A 60 -24.48 -23.01 26.48
C ASP A 60 -24.54 -21.51 26.81
N ILE A 61 -23.65 -20.70 26.24
CA ILE A 61 -23.72 -19.25 26.33
C ILE A 61 -24.96 -18.74 25.58
N LYS A 62 -25.16 -19.17 24.32
CA LYS A 62 -26.32 -18.79 23.50
C LYS A 62 -27.65 -19.17 24.15
N ALA A 63 -27.73 -20.30 24.85
CA ALA A 63 -28.95 -20.74 25.53
C ALA A 63 -29.34 -19.84 26.71
N ARG A 64 -28.36 -19.18 27.35
CA ARG A 64 -28.59 -18.26 28.49
C ARG A 64 -28.81 -16.83 28.03
N ASP A 65 -27.94 -16.35 27.15
CA ASP A 65 -27.75 -14.93 26.86
C ASP A 65 -27.72 -14.63 25.35
N GLY A 66 -28.22 -15.56 24.52
CA GLY A 66 -28.22 -15.42 23.07
C GLY A 66 -29.18 -14.35 22.55
N ILE A 67 -28.87 -13.85 21.35
CA ILE A 67 -29.66 -12.84 20.65
C ILE A 67 -30.01 -13.30 19.23
N THR A 68 -31.02 -12.65 18.67
CA THR A 68 -31.48 -12.88 17.29
C THR A 68 -31.45 -11.56 16.52
N TYR A 69 -30.96 -11.62 15.28
CA TYR A 69 -30.95 -10.51 14.34
C TYR A 69 -31.74 -10.90 13.08
N THR A 70 -32.65 -10.04 12.63
CA THR A 70 -33.37 -10.22 11.35
C THR A 70 -32.78 -9.28 10.31
N ALA A 71 -32.11 -9.86 9.31
CA ALA A 71 -31.50 -9.12 8.22
C ALA A 71 -32.57 -8.55 7.25
N PRO A 72 -32.22 -7.54 6.43
CA PRO A 72 -33.16 -6.90 5.50
C PRO A 72 -33.76 -7.84 4.44
N ASP A 73 -33.07 -8.92 4.12
CA ASP A 73 -33.54 -9.99 3.20
C ASP A 73 -34.55 -10.96 3.87
N GLY A 74 -34.80 -10.79 5.17
CA GLY A 74 -35.67 -11.64 5.98
C GLY A 74 -34.96 -12.81 6.66
N SER A 75 -33.65 -12.97 6.46
CA SER A 75 -32.87 -14.02 7.13
C SER A 75 -32.75 -13.76 8.62
N ILE A 76 -32.99 -14.78 9.45
CA ILE A 76 -32.98 -14.68 10.91
C ILE A 76 -31.74 -15.37 11.46
N TYR A 77 -30.78 -14.59 11.93
CA TYR A 77 -29.54 -15.08 12.53
C TYR A 77 -29.69 -15.20 14.05
N THR A 78 -29.13 -16.25 14.66
CA THR A 78 -29.13 -16.45 16.11
C THR A 78 -27.73 -16.78 16.60
N GLY A 79 -27.34 -16.15 17.70
CA GLY A 79 -25.96 -16.12 18.17
C GLY A 79 -25.77 -15.55 19.56
N VAL A 80 -24.53 -15.19 19.87
CA VAL A 80 -24.13 -14.57 21.15
C VAL A 80 -23.77 -13.10 20.90
N PRO A 81 -24.12 -12.16 21.80
CA PRO A 81 -23.68 -10.77 21.71
C PRO A 81 -22.15 -10.67 21.73
N LEU A 82 -21.56 -9.91 20.81
CA LEU A 82 -20.11 -9.67 20.78
C LEU A 82 -19.61 -9.08 22.11
N LYS A 83 -20.37 -8.14 22.69
CA LYS A 83 -20.08 -7.50 23.97
C LYS A 83 -19.94 -8.51 25.12
N LEU A 84 -20.73 -9.57 25.11
CA LEU A 84 -20.63 -10.64 26.10
C LEU A 84 -19.33 -11.44 25.95
N LEU A 85 -18.95 -11.76 24.70
CA LEU A 85 -17.74 -12.52 24.42
C LEU A 85 -16.49 -11.74 24.82
N ILE A 86 -16.38 -10.48 24.42
CA ILE A 86 -15.20 -9.68 24.78
C ILE A 86 -15.12 -9.38 26.28
N GLY A 87 -16.26 -9.30 26.98
CA GLY A 87 -16.31 -9.18 28.44
C GLY A 87 -15.73 -10.38 29.18
N MET A 88 -15.44 -11.48 28.49
CA MET A 88 -14.75 -12.63 29.09
C MET A 88 -13.23 -12.40 29.22
N VAL A 89 -12.68 -11.44 28.48
CA VAL A 89 -11.23 -11.23 28.34
C VAL A 89 -10.80 -9.76 28.43
N ASP A 90 -11.70 -8.81 28.68
CA ASP A 90 -11.38 -7.38 28.78
C ASP A 90 -10.82 -6.96 30.15
N ASP A 91 -11.01 -7.79 31.19
CA ASP A 91 -10.34 -7.72 32.48
C ASP A 91 -10.18 -9.10 33.17
N ALA A 92 -10.06 -9.14 34.50
CA ALA A 92 -9.89 -10.37 35.26
C ALA A 92 -11.22 -11.02 35.71
N ASP A 93 -12.37 -10.41 35.45
CA ASP A 93 -13.71 -10.90 35.76
C ASP A 93 -14.45 -11.32 34.47
N PRO A 94 -14.37 -12.61 34.08
CA PRO A 94 -14.94 -13.08 32.82
C PRO A 94 -16.48 -13.08 32.79
N ALA A 95 -17.14 -12.70 33.89
CA ALA A 95 -18.59 -12.65 33.98
C ALA A 95 -19.18 -11.30 33.54
N THR A 96 -18.36 -10.26 33.38
CA THR A 96 -18.85 -8.90 33.13
C THR A 96 -17.98 -8.11 32.18
N PHE A 97 -18.62 -7.36 31.28
CA PHE A 97 -17.92 -6.37 30.45
C PHE A 97 -17.44 -5.16 31.28
N ASN A 98 -16.16 -4.82 31.15
CA ASN A 98 -15.54 -3.69 31.82
C ASN A 98 -15.77 -2.37 31.06
N ALA A 99 -16.88 -1.71 31.38
CA ALA A 99 -17.24 -0.42 30.79
C ALA A 99 -16.22 0.71 31.07
N THR A 100 -15.40 0.60 32.12
CA THR A 100 -14.38 1.63 32.42
C THR A 100 -13.23 1.53 31.44
N ARG A 101 -12.68 0.31 31.23
CA ARG A 101 -11.63 0.05 30.22
C ARG A 101 -12.12 0.31 28.81
N ALA A 102 -13.37 -0.04 28.52
CA ALA A 102 -14.00 0.30 27.23
C ALA A 102 -14.06 1.82 26.99
N ALA A 103 -14.27 2.61 28.04
CA ALA A 103 -14.26 4.07 27.94
C ALA A 103 -12.84 4.66 27.83
N GLU A 104 -11.82 3.95 28.31
CA GLU A 104 -10.40 4.28 28.06
C GLU A 104 -10.01 4.02 26.59
N GLY A 105 -10.65 3.06 25.94
CA GLY A 105 -10.50 2.74 24.53
C GLY A 105 -9.53 1.59 24.27
N TYR A 106 -9.86 0.74 23.31
CA TYR A 106 -9.01 -0.32 22.75
C TYR A 106 -9.61 -0.78 21.41
N SER A 107 -8.85 -1.55 20.63
CA SER A 107 -9.32 -2.16 19.38
C SER A 107 -9.89 -3.56 19.62
N ILE A 108 -11.01 -3.87 18.99
CA ILE A 108 -11.60 -5.21 18.91
C ILE A 108 -11.35 -5.75 17.51
N ILE A 109 -10.43 -6.70 17.39
CA ILE A 109 -10.01 -7.31 16.13
C ILE A 109 -10.71 -8.66 16.00
N ILE A 110 -11.56 -8.80 14.98
CA ILE A 110 -12.27 -10.03 14.66
C ILE A 110 -11.64 -10.64 13.42
N ARG A 111 -11.10 -11.86 13.55
CA ARG A 111 -10.31 -12.52 12.52
C ARG A 111 -10.97 -13.81 12.03
N ALA A 112 -11.04 -13.92 10.70
CA ALA A 112 -11.49 -15.13 10.02
C ALA A 112 -10.34 -16.13 9.80
N THR A 113 -10.65 -17.40 9.48
CA THR A 113 -9.60 -18.44 9.26
C THR A 113 -8.63 -18.14 8.12
N ASP A 114 -9.04 -17.27 7.19
CA ASP A 114 -8.22 -16.84 6.05
C ASP A 114 -7.44 -15.56 6.34
N TRP A 115 -7.29 -15.19 7.62
CA TRP A 115 -6.50 -14.07 8.11
C TRP A 115 -7.04 -12.69 7.70
N HIS A 116 -8.29 -12.65 7.28
CA HIS A 116 -9.01 -11.41 7.04
C HIS A 116 -9.54 -10.84 8.37
N ASP A 117 -9.32 -9.55 8.59
CA ASP A 117 -9.66 -8.87 9.84
C ASP A 117 -10.75 -7.80 9.65
N ARG A 118 -11.57 -7.65 10.69
CA ARG A 118 -12.41 -6.47 10.92
C ARG A 118 -12.07 -5.88 12.28
N ILE A 119 -11.91 -4.56 12.33
CA ILE A 119 -11.54 -3.84 13.54
C ILE A 119 -12.71 -2.93 13.92
N PHE A 120 -13.07 -2.97 15.21
CA PHE A 120 -14.12 -2.18 15.81
C PHE A 120 -13.60 -1.52 17.09
N SER A 121 -14.31 -0.48 17.55
CA SER A 121 -14.08 0.13 18.85
C SER A 121 -15.17 -0.30 19.85
N PRO A 122 -14.87 -0.39 21.17
CA PRO A 122 -15.87 -0.55 22.21
C PRO A 122 -16.97 0.52 22.17
N SER A 123 -16.67 1.71 21.62
CA SER A 123 -17.66 2.78 21.42
C SER A 123 -18.73 2.43 20.38
N ASP A 124 -18.47 1.48 19.49
CA ASP A 124 -19.42 1.01 18.47
C ASP A 124 -20.43 0.01 19.07
N LEU A 125 -20.10 -0.60 20.21
CA LEU A 125 -20.90 -1.69 20.77
C LEU A 125 -22.13 -1.20 21.52
N THR A 126 -23.29 -1.66 21.06
CA THR A 126 -24.50 -1.71 21.88
C THR A 126 -24.66 -3.10 22.52
N ASP A 127 -25.61 -3.25 23.44
CA ASP A 127 -25.82 -4.52 24.14
C ASP A 127 -26.26 -5.66 23.21
N THR A 128 -26.90 -5.34 22.08
CA THR A 128 -27.50 -6.34 21.18
C THR A 128 -27.20 -6.11 19.69
N GLY A 129 -26.54 -5.02 19.32
CA GLY A 129 -26.36 -4.62 17.93
C GLY A 129 -25.32 -5.40 17.14
N PHE A 130 -24.48 -6.16 17.83
CA PHE A 130 -23.44 -7.03 17.26
C PHE A 130 -23.67 -8.48 17.69
N CYS A 131 -24.09 -9.32 16.75
CA CYS A 131 -24.37 -10.73 16.94
C CYS A 131 -23.29 -11.59 16.26
N VAL A 132 -22.56 -12.37 17.06
CA VAL A 132 -21.73 -13.47 16.56
C VAL A 132 -22.65 -14.67 16.43
N ALA A 133 -23.14 -14.92 15.23
CA ALA A 133 -24.11 -15.96 14.92
C ALA A 133 -23.44 -17.29 14.56
N ASP A 134 -24.06 -18.40 14.98
CA ASP A 134 -23.70 -19.77 14.60
C ASP A 134 -24.82 -20.45 13.77
N SER A 135 -25.97 -19.79 13.64
CA SER A 135 -27.16 -20.32 13.00
C SER A 135 -27.95 -19.25 12.24
N VAL A 136 -28.64 -19.68 11.17
CA VAL A 136 -29.52 -18.84 10.34
C VAL A 136 -30.78 -19.61 9.98
N ASN A 137 -31.94 -18.95 10.07
CA ASN A 137 -33.27 -19.50 9.78
C ASN A 137 -33.57 -20.81 10.55
N GLY A 138 -33.07 -20.92 11.79
CA GLY A 138 -33.23 -22.10 12.64
C GLY A 138 -32.33 -23.30 12.27
N GLY A 139 -31.44 -23.15 11.29
CA GLY A 139 -30.46 -24.15 10.88
C GLY A 139 -29.01 -23.67 11.00
N PRO A 140 -28.02 -24.53 10.72
CA PRO A 140 -26.61 -24.12 10.73
C PRO A 140 -26.31 -23.10 9.63
N LEU A 141 -25.27 -22.29 9.83
CA LEU A 141 -24.78 -21.38 8.81
C LEU A 141 -24.39 -22.13 7.52
N PRO A 142 -24.68 -21.56 6.33
CA PRO A 142 -24.11 -22.07 5.10
C PRO A 142 -22.57 -21.93 5.16
N LYS A 143 -21.86 -22.77 4.41
CA LYS A 143 -20.39 -22.66 4.33
C LYS A 143 -19.93 -21.37 3.66
N GLN A 144 -20.74 -20.84 2.75
CA GLN A 144 -20.40 -19.71 1.89
C GLN A 144 -21.66 -18.97 1.44
N ASP A 145 -21.52 -17.67 1.18
CA ASP A 145 -22.46 -16.83 0.43
C ASP A 145 -21.65 -15.90 -0.50
N GLY A 146 -21.90 -15.97 -1.81
CA GLY A 146 -21.01 -15.36 -2.80
C GLY A 146 -19.55 -15.86 -2.63
N ASP A 147 -18.60 -14.93 -2.48
CA ASP A 147 -17.18 -15.23 -2.23
C ASP A 147 -16.81 -15.30 -0.73
N ILE A 148 -17.78 -15.05 0.17
CA ILE A 148 -17.54 -14.95 1.62
C ILE A 148 -17.78 -16.30 2.29
N LYS A 149 -16.79 -16.81 3.03
CA LYS A 149 -16.97 -17.97 3.92
C LYS A 149 -17.74 -17.54 5.17
N ILE A 150 -18.77 -18.29 5.56
CA ILE A 150 -19.68 -17.90 6.65
C ILE A 150 -19.55 -18.80 7.89
N ALA A 151 -19.58 -20.12 7.72
CA ALA A 151 -19.44 -21.05 8.85
C ALA A 151 -17.99 -21.10 9.36
N PRO A 152 -17.73 -21.35 10.66
CA PRO A 152 -18.71 -21.75 11.68
C PRO A 152 -19.41 -20.60 12.42
N LEU A 153 -18.87 -19.38 12.36
CA LEU A 153 -19.39 -18.19 13.03
C LEU A 153 -19.37 -16.98 12.10
N THR A 154 -20.39 -16.13 12.16
CA THR A 154 -20.48 -14.89 11.38
C THR A 154 -20.90 -13.71 12.23
N LEU A 155 -20.32 -12.54 11.99
CA LEU A 155 -20.69 -11.28 12.62
C LEU A 155 -21.76 -10.59 11.78
N VAL A 156 -22.93 -10.38 12.38
CA VAL A 156 -24.09 -9.71 11.80
C VAL A 156 -24.76 -8.86 12.87
N GLY A 157 -25.61 -7.91 12.49
CA GLY A 157 -26.36 -7.12 13.47
C GLY A 157 -26.81 -5.78 12.92
N GLU A 158 -27.69 -5.10 13.64
CA GLU A 158 -28.24 -3.80 13.24
C GLU A 158 -27.21 -2.67 13.32
N ASP A 159 -26.24 -2.79 14.22
CA ASP A 159 -25.19 -1.79 14.44
C ASP A 159 -23.87 -2.15 13.73
N VAL A 160 -23.81 -3.31 13.04
CA VAL A 160 -22.65 -3.66 12.20
C VAL A 160 -22.70 -2.79 10.94
N PRO A 161 -21.67 -1.95 10.66
CA PRO A 161 -21.70 -1.09 9.49
C PRO A 161 -21.80 -1.89 8.17
N PRO A 162 -22.45 -1.34 7.12
CA PRO A 162 -22.52 -1.99 5.82
C PRO A 162 -21.14 -2.42 5.31
N GLY A 163 -20.99 -3.67 4.87
CA GLY A 163 -19.72 -4.24 4.39
C GLY A 163 -18.73 -4.67 5.47
N MET A 164 -18.99 -4.37 6.75
CA MET A 164 -18.13 -4.74 7.88
C MET A 164 -18.48 -6.09 8.51
N GLY A 165 -19.52 -6.77 8.03
CA GLY A 165 -19.77 -8.17 8.36
C GLY A 165 -18.57 -9.06 8.02
N ILE A 166 -18.34 -10.09 8.83
CA ILE A 166 -17.25 -11.05 8.64
C ILE A 166 -17.72 -12.45 9.01
N GLY A 167 -17.49 -13.41 8.13
CA GLY A 167 -17.83 -14.81 8.35
C GLY A 167 -16.61 -15.67 8.63
N ASN A 168 -16.84 -16.92 9.05
CA ASN A 168 -15.81 -17.90 9.35
C ASN A 168 -14.80 -17.42 10.41
N ILE A 169 -15.32 -16.79 11.46
CA ILE A 169 -14.58 -16.21 12.59
C ILE A 169 -13.97 -17.31 13.45
N MET A 170 -12.69 -17.16 13.83
CA MET A 170 -12.01 -18.07 14.78
C MET A 170 -11.29 -17.36 15.92
N ASP A 171 -11.05 -16.06 15.79
CA ASP A 171 -10.32 -15.28 16.78
C ASP A 171 -10.96 -13.91 16.97
N ILE A 172 -11.09 -13.51 18.24
CA ILE A 172 -11.44 -12.16 18.64
C ILE A 172 -10.38 -11.69 19.61
N THR A 173 -9.59 -10.69 19.20
CA THR A 173 -8.48 -10.14 19.97
C THR A 173 -8.77 -8.70 20.38
N LEU A 174 -8.60 -8.40 21.66
CA LEU A 174 -8.60 -7.06 22.21
C LEU A 174 -7.16 -6.55 22.25
N ALA A 175 -6.91 -5.39 21.64
CA ALA A 175 -5.58 -4.81 21.54
C ALA A 175 -5.60 -3.35 22.00
N GLY A 176 -4.64 -2.98 22.85
CA GLY A 176 -4.44 -1.62 23.29
C GLY A 176 -3.97 -1.52 24.74
N ALA A 177 -3.54 -0.32 25.14
CA ALA A 177 -3.00 -0.02 26.46
C ALA A 177 -3.90 -0.48 27.61
N ALA A 178 -5.21 -0.23 27.45
CA ALA A 178 -6.23 -0.58 28.43
C ALA A 178 -6.29 -2.10 28.66
N ILE A 179 -5.89 -2.89 27.67
CA ILE A 179 -5.92 -4.36 27.70
C ILE A 179 -4.58 -4.92 28.18
N THR A 180 -3.45 -4.54 27.57
CA THR A 180 -2.16 -5.17 27.89
C THR A 180 -1.59 -4.70 29.24
N GLY A 181 -2.03 -3.55 29.76
CA GLY A 181 -1.45 -2.92 30.96
C GLY A 181 0.01 -2.49 30.77
N GLU A 182 0.54 -2.67 29.56
CA GLU A 182 1.83 -2.13 29.14
C GLU A 182 1.63 -0.63 28.91
N THR A 183 2.59 0.18 29.33
CA THR A 183 2.69 1.55 28.81
C THR A 183 2.84 1.43 27.31
N GLU A 184 1.85 1.87 26.50
CA GLU A 184 1.92 1.66 25.04
C GLU A 184 3.31 2.05 24.54
N ASP A 185 3.89 1.18 23.73
CA ASP A 185 5.13 1.48 23.03
C ASP A 185 4.99 2.87 22.39
N ALA A 186 5.93 3.75 22.71
CA ALA A 186 5.92 5.11 22.19
C ALA A 186 5.99 5.03 20.65
N VAL A 187 4.91 5.45 19.99
CA VAL A 187 4.88 5.58 18.55
C VAL A 187 5.54 6.90 18.21
N ASN A 188 6.79 6.81 17.75
CA ASN A 188 7.64 7.95 17.52
C ASN A 188 7.68 8.32 16.03
N VAL A 189 7.76 9.61 15.76
CA VAL A 189 8.02 10.17 14.43
C VAL A 189 9.32 10.96 14.51
N THR A 190 10.25 10.68 13.60
CA THR A 190 11.53 11.39 13.51
C THR A 190 11.46 12.41 12.39
N ILE A 191 11.62 13.68 12.74
CA ILE A 191 11.70 14.79 11.80
C ILE A 191 13.18 15.09 11.54
N ILE A 192 13.55 15.19 10.28
CA ILE A 192 14.94 15.37 9.83
C ILE A 192 14.95 16.51 8.81
N ARG A 193 15.91 17.42 8.95
CA ARG A 193 16.26 18.40 7.93
C ARG A 193 17.65 18.08 7.40
N TYR A 194 17.76 17.90 6.09
CA TYR A 194 19.05 17.69 5.43
C TYR A 194 19.67 19.01 4.97
N ASP A 195 20.96 18.94 4.62
CA ASP A 195 21.68 20.02 3.96
C ASP A 195 21.28 20.19 2.50
N GLU A 196 21.84 21.20 1.82
CA GLU A 196 21.47 21.54 0.44
C GLU A 196 21.72 20.40 -0.57
N GLU A 197 22.61 19.47 -0.26
CA GLU A 197 22.95 18.31 -1.08
C GLU A 197 22.13 17.06 -0.71
N GLY A 198 21.34 17.13 0.36
CA GLY A 198 20.45 16.07 0.85
C GLY A 198 21.15 14.94 1.59
N GLY A 199 22.47 15.02 1.84
CA GLY A 199 23.25 13.89 2.33
C GLY A 199 23.67 13.97 3.80
N SER A 200 23.70 15.16 4.39
CA SER A 200 24.00 15.34 5.81
C SER A 200 22.82 15.93 6.59
N VAL A 201 22.60 15.43 7.81
CA VAL A 201 21.54 15.93 8.72
C VAL A 201 21.98 17.25 9.35
N LEU A 202 21.24 18.34 9.06
CA LEU A 202 21.43 19.65 9.71
C LEU A 202 20.75 19.71 11.08
N ASN A 203 19.54 19.14 11.19
CA ASN A 203 18.78 19.10 12.43
C ASN A 203 17.86 17.89 12.44
N THR A 204 17.66 17.30 13.62
CA THR A 204 16.77 16.17 13.80
C THR A 204 16.08 16.24 15.16
N THR A 205 14.83 15.82 15.21
CA THR A 205 14.06 15.71 16.45
C THR A 205 13.13 14.51 16.32
N THR A 206 13.07 13.70 17.37
CA THR A 206 12.10 12.60 17.47
C THR A 206 11.05 13.00 18.49
N VAL A 207 9.78 12.88 18.10
CA VAL A 207 8.63 13.15 18.96
C VAL A 207 7.74 11.93 19.07
N ASP A 208 7.18 11.73 20.25
CA ASP A 208 6.16 10.72 20.51
C ASP A 208 4.76 11.26 20.16
N CYS A 209 3.87 10.40 19.67
CA CYS A 209 2.52 10.80 19.29
C CYS A 209 1.69 11.37 20.45
N ARG A 210 1.92 10.94 21.70
CA ARG A 210 1.23 11.54 22.86
C ARG A 210 1.79 12.93 23.15
N TRP A 211 3.11 13.11 23.03
CA TRP A 211 3.70 14.44 23.11
C TRP A 211 3.10 15.38 22.06
N MET A 212 2.94 14.92 20.81
CA MET A 212 2.29 15.71 19.75
C MET A 212 0.86 16.12 20.14
N ARG A 213 0.04 15.17 20.58
CA ARG A 213 -1.33 15.44 21.07
C ARG A 213 -1.37 16.46 22.20
N ASP A 214 -0.45 16.35 23.17
CA ASP A 214 -0.49 17.13 24.41
C ASP A 214 0.11 18.53 24.26
N HIS A 215 0.97 18.76 23.24
CA HIS A 215 1.76 19.99 23.11
C HIS A 215 1.55 20.76 21.80
N LEU A 216 1.00 20.12 20.75
CA LEU A 216 0.78 20.76 19.46
C LEU A 216 -0.73 20.95 19.19
N PRO A 217 -1.11 21.90 18.31
CA PRO A 217 -2.50 22.06 17.90
C PRO A 217 -3.09 20.76 17.35
N ILE A 218 -4.30 20.43 17.80
CA ILE A 218 -5.06 19.29 17.29
C ILE A 218 -5.89 19.74 16.10
N HIS A 219 -5.71 19.04 14.98
CA HIS A 219 -6.46 19.20 13.75
C HIS A 219 -7.34 17.96 13.51
N GLY A 220 -8.51 18.19 12.88
CA GLY A 220 -9.58 17.19 12.84
C GLY A 220 -10.35 17.13 14.16
N ASP A 221 -11.58 16.63 14.10
CA ASP A 221 -12.50 16.54 15.25
C ASP A 221 -12.77 15.10 15.69
N GLY A 222 -12.23 14.10 14.97
CA GLY A 222 -12.51 12.69 15.20
C GLY A 222 -13.96 12.28 14.87
N ALA A 223 -14.72 13.12 14.17
CA ALA A 223 -16.12 12.88 13.82
C ALA A 223 -16.40 13.10 12.33
N THR A 224 -15.83 14.14 11.74
CA THR A 224 -15.91 14.47 10.31
C THR A 224 -15.04 13.49 9.53
N ILE A 225 -15.65 12.82 8.54
CA ILE A 225 -14.99 11.78 7.75
C ILE A 225 -14.31 12.42 6.54
N TYR A 226 -13.02 12.14 6.37
CA TYR A 226 -12.22 12.54 5.23
C TYR A 226 -11.89 11.34 4.36
N SER A 227 -11.90 11.54 3.05
CA SER A 227 -11.72 10.47 2.08
C SER A 227 -10.61 10.77 1.09
N PHE A 228 -9.82 9.76 0.72
CA PHE A 228 -8.98 9.82 -0.47
C PHE A 228 -9.58 8.92 -1.56
N GLN A 229 -9.76 9.49 -2.74
CA GLN A 229 -10.35 8.75 -3.85
C GLN A 229 -9.43 7.65 -4.37
N GLY A 230 -9.97 6.44 -4.56
CA GLY A 230 -9.29 5.34 -5.25
C GLY A 230 -9.26 5.49 -6.79
N PRO A 231 -8.71 4.51 -7.51
CA PRO A 231 -8.75 4.49 -8.98
C PRO A 231 -10.18 4.34 -9.48
N THR A 232 -10.54 4.94 -10.62
CA THR A 232 -11.93 4.97 -11.10
C THR A 232 -12.41 3.64 -11.70
N PHE A 233 -11.48 2.80 -12.17
CA PHE A 233 -11.75 1.60 -12.99
C PHE A 233 -12.62 1.86 -14.22
N ASP A 234 -12.64 3.11 -14.69
CA ASP A 234 -13.41 3.57 -15.84
C ASP A 234 -12.45 4.17 -16.87
N THR A 235 -12.20 3.43 -17.95
CA THR A 235 -11.26 3.85 -19.00
C THR A 235 -11.75 5.08 -19.78
N ALA A 236 -13.03 5.46 -19.67
CA ALA A 236 -13.58 6.68 -20.26
C ALA A 236 -13.48 7.89 -19.32
N ASP A 237 -13.22 7.67 -18.03
CA ASP A 237 -13.21 8.69 -16.98
C ASP A 237 -12.12 8.40 -15.94
N LEU A 238 -10.85 8.59 -16.34
CA LEU A 238 -9.69 8.28 -15.50
C LEU A 238 -9.55 9.21 -14.28
N TRP A 239 -9.85 10.50 -14.46
CA TRP A 239 -9.63 11.52 -13.44
C TRP A 239 -10.86 11.81 -12.59
N ASN A 240 -12.06 11.42 -13.04
CA ASN A 240 -13.33 11.63 -12.34
C ASN A 240 -13.45 13.04 -11.72
N PRO A 241 -13.66 14.10 -12.53
CA PRO A 241 -13.77 15.48 -12.03
C PRO A 241 -14.91 15.74 -11.03
N ALA A 242 -15.82 14.79 -10.86
CA ALA A 242 -16.90 14.85 -9.87
C ALA A 242 -16.51 14.27 -8.51
N GLU A 243 -15.39 13.54 -8.44
CA GLU A 243 -14.80 12.96 -7.23
C GLU A 243 -15.79 12.12 -6.41
N ASP A 244 -16.56 11.29 -7.12
CA ASP A 244 -17.71 10.55 -6.60
C ASP A 244 -17.59 9.02 -6.72
N LYS A 245 -16.41 8.52 -7.12
CA LYS A 245 -16.13 7.08 -7.31
C LYS A 245 -15.09 6.56 -6.33
N ASN A 246 -15.32 5.39 -5.72
CA ASN A 246 -14.36 4.65 -4.87
C ASN A 246 -13.79 5.49 -3.71
N LEU A 247 -14.68 6.14 -2.96
CA LEU A 247 -14.35 7.02 -1.83
C LEU A 247 -14.06 6.25 -0.54
N GLU A 248 -14.52 5.01 -0.45
CA GLU A 248 -14.37 4.13 0.71
C GLU A 248 -12.97 3.52 0.85
N LYS A 249 -12.05 3.80 -0.08
CA LYS A 249 -10.69 3.22 -0.09
C LYS A 249 -9.86 3.67 1.12
N VAL A 250 -9.90 4.97 1.41
CA VAL A 250 -9.36 5.58 2.63
C VAL A 250 -10.45 6.51 3.13
N TRP A 251 -11.08 6.15 4.25
CA TRP A 251 -12.33 6.76 4.70
C TRP A 251 -12.37 6.71 6.21
N GLU A 252 -11.90 7.77 6.86
CA GLU A 252 -11.73 7.82 8.32
C GLU A 252 -12.01 9.22 8.87
N ALA A 253 -12.29 9.30 10.17
CA ALA A 253 -12.39 10.58 10.87
C ALA A 253 -11.16 10.79 11.77
N PRO A 254 -10.14 11.53 11.31
CA PRO A 254 -8.85 11.62 11.98
C PRO A 254 -8.82 12.72 13.06
N ARG A 255 -7.91 12.53 14.02
CA ARG A 255 -7.28 13.61 14.79
C ARG A 255 -5.77 13.53 14.61
N GLY A 256 -5.14 14.69 14.44
CA GLY A 256 -3.72 14.76 14.12
C GLY A 256 -3.12 16.12 14.40
N THR A 257 -1.87 16.26 13.99
CA THR A 257 -1.11 17.51 14.06
C THR A 257 -0.78 17.98 12.67
N ALA A 258 -0.75 19.30 12.43
CA ALA A 258 -0.32 19.83 11.15
C ALA A 258 1.13 19.41 10.86
N ILE A 259 1.39 18.93 9.65
CA ILE A 259 2.75 18.50 9.26
C ILE A 259 3.72 19.69 9.27
N SER A 260 3.24 20.90 9.00
CA SER A 260 4.02 22.14 9.12
C SER A 260 4.57 22.35 10.54
N ASP A 261 3.77 22.10 11.58
CA ASP A 261 4.19 22.26 12.98
C ASP A 261 5.29 21.26 13.34
N LEU A 262 5.23 20.05 12.77
CA LEU A 262 6.28 19.04 12.93
C LEU A 262 7.56 19.44 12.21
N CYS A 263 7.45 19.97 10.98
CA CYS A 263 8.58 20.49 10.22
C CYS A 263 9.27 21.66 10.95
N ASP A 264 8.50 22.53 11.60
CA ASP A 264 9.02 23.68 12.34
C ASP A 264 9.93 23.28 13.52
N LEU A 265 9.78 22.07 14.07
CA LEU A 265 10.66 21.53 15.12
C LEU A 265 12.13 21.44 14.68
N VAL A 266 12.38 21.27 13.39
CA VAL A 266 13.73 21.21 12.81
C VAL A 266 14.11 22.47 12.02
N GLY A 267 13.35 23.55 12.17
CA GLY A 267 13.56 24.84 11.50
C GLY A 267 12.72 25.05 10.24
N GLY A 268 11.74 24.19 10.00
CA GLY A 268 10.74 24.34 8.95
C GLY A 268 11.25 24.12 7.52
N MET A 269 10.30 24.08 6.58
CA MET A 269 10.60 24.05 5.15
C MET A 269 10.74 25.48 4.59
N GLN A 270 11.48 25.63 3.50
CA GLN A 270 11.55 26.82 2.66
C GLN A 270 10.82 26.59 1.33
N GLU A 271 10.47 27.68 0.63
CA GLU A 271 9.84 27.58 -0.69
C GLU A 271 10.71 26.75 -1.64
N GLY A 272 10.09 25.74 -2.25
CA GLY A 272 10.73 24.75 -3.10
C GLY A 272 11.33 23.52 -2.38
N ASP A 273 11.42 23.51 -1.04
CA ASP A 273 11.82 22.30 -0.33
C ASP A 273 10.79 21.19 -0.56
N GLU A 274 11.27 19.95 -0.56
CA GLU A 274 10.44 18.75 -0.63
C GLU A 274 10.40 18.07 0.73
N LEU A 275 9.22 17.62 1.14
CA LEU A 275 9.02 16.76 2.29
C LEU A 275 8.83 15.32 1.82
N ARG A 276 9.71 14.42 2.26
CA ARG A 276 9.55 12.97 2.13
C ARG A 276 9.00 12.38 3.42
N MET A 277 7.93 11.62 3.31
CA MET A 277 7.30 10.87 4.40
C MET A 277 7.58 9.39 4.19
N THR A 278 8.33 8.80 5.11
CA THR A 278 8.76 7.40 5.03
C THR A 278 8.00 6.57 6.05
N SER A 279 7.29 5.54 5.57
CA SER A 279 6.58 4.54 6.36
C SER A 279 7.53 3.46 6.88
N THR A 280 7.15 2.75 7.95
CA THR A 280 7.89 1.60 8.50
C THR A 280 8.05 0.45 7.49
N ASP A 281 7.18 0.35 6.49
CA ASP A 281 7.29 -0.60 5.37
C ASP A 281 8.17 -0.07 4.21
N ARG A 282 8.77 1.10 4.37
CA ARG A 282 9.55 1.87 3.40
C ARG A 282 8.72 2.48 2.26
N TYR A 283 7.39 2.46 2.33
CA TYR A 283 6.60 3.24 1.40
C TYR A 283 6.88 4.73 1.58
N ILE A 284 7.08 5.44 0.48
CA ILE A 284 7.44 6.86 0.47
C ILE A 284 6.37 7.69 -0.24
N VAL A 285 5.93 8.74 0.45
CA VAL A 285 5.16 9.84 -0.15
C VAL A 285 5.92 11.14 -0.01
N GLU A 286 6.09 11.82 -1.14
CA GLU A 286 6.73 13.13 -1.19
C GLU A 286 5.67 14.20 -1.44
N LEU A 287 5.90 15.40 -0.94
CA LEU A 287 5.05 16.57 -1.12
C LEU A 287 5.91 17.84 -1.12
N MET A 288 5.49 18.84 -1.88
CA MET A 288 6.23 20.11 -1.96
C MET A 288 5.89 21.04 -0.79
N TYR A 289 6.74 22.04 -0.58
CA TYR A 289 6.49 23.15 0.34
C TYR A 289 5.05 23.66 0.27
N GLU A 290 4.51 23.86 -0.93
CA GLU A 290 3.16 24.39 -1.13
C GLU A 290 2.10 23.46 -0.58
N ASN A 291 2.30 22.14 -0.64
CA ASN A 291 1.34 21.19 -0.08
C ASN A 291 1.33 21.21 1.45
N ILE A 292 2.38 21.69 2.11
CA ILE A 292 2.53 21.67 3.56
C ILE A 292 2.27 23.06 4.18
N TYR A 293 2.89 24.12 3.66
CA TYR A 293 2.85 25.47 4.23
C TYR A 293 1.84 26.40 3.56
N THR A 294 1.54 26.19 2.27
CA THR A 294 0.59 27.05 1.53
C THR A 294 -0.39 26.22 0.69
N PRO A 295 -1.11 25.25 1.30
CA PRO A 295 -1.92 24.30 0.54
C PRO A 295 -3.01 25.02 -0.24
N LYS A 296 -3.27 24.56 -1.46
CA LYS A 296 -4.42 25.04 -2.24
C LYS A 296 -5.70 24.71 -1.48
N GLU A 297 -6.70 25.57 -1.64
CA GLU A 297 -7.96 25.51 -0.87
C GLU A 297 -8.62 24.13 -0.94
N LYS A 298 -8.63 23.49 -2.12
CA LYS A 298 -9.20 22.16 -2.35
C LYS A 298 -8.51 21.05 -1.55
N GLN A 299 -7.20 21.15 -1.34
CA GLN A 299 -6.46 20.19 -0.51
C GLN A 299 -6.73 20.42 0.98
N GLY A 300 -6.75 21.68 1.40
CA GLY A 300 -6.76 22.00 2.83
C GLY A 300 -5.47 21.58 3.53
N ALA A 301 -5.49 21.62 4.87
CA ALA A 301 -4.30 21.38 5.69
C ALA A 301 -3.85 19.92 5.63
N ALA A 302 -2.55 19.71 5.44
CA ALA A 302 -1.92 18.40 5.56
C ALA A 302 -1.64 18.10 7.03
N ILE A 303 -2.19 16.99 7.54
CA ILE A 303 -2.02 16.56 8.94
C ILE A 303 -1.40 15.18 8.98
N LEU A 304 -0.64 14.92 10.05
CA LEU A 304 -0.25 13.58 10.46
C LEU A 304 -1.23 13.11 11.54
N ALA A 305 -2.15 12.23 11.16
CA ALA A 305 -3.16 11.66 12.02
C ALA A 305 -2.55 10.57 12.91
N TRP A 306 -2.62 10.76 14.21
CA TRP A 306 -2.20 9.79 15.23
C TRP A 306 -3.40 9.10 15.90
N GLU A 307 -4.62 9.46 15.50
CA GLU A 307 -5.86 8.82 15.94
C GLU A 307 -6.89 8.82 14.80
N THR A 308 -7.69 7.76 14.74
CA THR A 308 -8.91 7.72 13.93
C THR A 308 -10.09 7.26 14.78
N LYS A 309 -11.30 7.66 14.41
CA LYS A 309 -12.51 7.20 15.09
C LYS A 309 -12.65 5.67 15.13
N LYS A 310 -12.25 4.99 14.05
CA LYS A 310 -12.43 3.54 13.89
C LYS A 310 -11.45 2.72 14.73
N GLU A 311 -10.21 3.15 14.80
CA GLU A 311 -9.12 2.35 15.37
C GLU A 311 -8.54 2.96 16.66
N GLY A 312 -8.99 4.15 17.07
CA GLY A 312 -8.50 4.82 18.27
C GLY A 312 -7.17 5.54 18.06
N PHE A 313 -6.47 5.81 19.16
CA PHE A 313 -5.14 6.44 19.19
C PHE A 313 -4.06 5.41 18.82
N VAL A 314 -2.87 5.83 18.37
CA VAL A 314 -1.75 4.89 18.17
C VAL A 314 -1.21 4.38 19.51
N PRO A 315 -0.86 3.09 19.68
CA PRO A 315 -0.67 2.07 18.64
C PRO A 315 -1.94 1.26 18.31
N GLU A 316 -3.08 1.51 18.95
CA GLU A 316 -4.34 0.84 18.61
C GLU A 316 -4.77 1.11 17.16
N TYR A 317 -4.45 2.31 16.68
CA TYR A 317 -4.52 2.66 15.27
C TYR A 317 -3.48 1.87 14.46
N THR A 318 -3.90 0.75 13.85
CA THR A 318 -3.01 -0.15 13.10
C THR A 318 -2.47 0.46 11.81
N GLY A 319 -3.13 1.50 11.30
CA GLY A 319 -2.61 2.35 10.24
C GLY A 319 -1.46 3.25 10.68
N GLY A 320 -1.15 3.35 11.99
CA GLY A 320 -0.09 4.20 12.54
C GLY A 320 -0.25 5.68 12.17
N PRO A 321 0.75 6.53 12.45
CA PRO A 321 0.71 7.93 12.02
C PRO A 321 0.51 8.00 10.49
N ALA A 322 -0.54 8.69 10.04
CA ALA A 322 -0.95 8.65 8.64
C ALA A 322 -1.24 10.04 8.05
N LEU A 323 -0.93 10.23 6.77
CA LEU A 323 -1.24 11.48 6.08
C LEU A 323 -2.74 11.61 5.83
N PHE A 324 -3.31 12.75 6.22
CA PHE A 324 -4.64 13.19 5.78
C PHE A 324 -4.60 14.63 5.27
N PHE A 325 -5.44 14.91 4.28
CA PHE A 325 -5.74 16.26 3.83
C PHE A 325 -7.12 16.66 4.37
N LEU A 326 -7.19 17.79 5.07
CA LEU A 326 -8.44 18.32 5.60
C LEU A 326 -9.17 19.16 4.54
N SER A 327 -9.54 18.52 3.42
CA SER A 327 -10.26 19.15 2.31
C SER A 327 -11.58 19.77 2.77
N PRO A 328 -11.98 20.96 2.29
CA PRO A 328 -13.21 21.63 2.73
C PRO A 328 -14.51 20.86 2.48
N ASP A 329 -14.55 20.01 1.45
CA ASP A 329 -15.66 19.10 1.14
C ASP A 329 -15.46 17.67 1.69
N HIS A 330 -14.36 17.49 2.43
CA HIS A 330 -13.92 16.25 3.07
C HIS A 330 -13.57 15.11 2.09
N VAL A 331 -13.33 15.43 0.82
CA VAL A 331 -12.81 14.50 -0.18
C VAL A 331 -11.52 15.10 -0.75
N PHE A 332 -10.45 14.33 -0.78
CA PHE A 332 -9.29 14.63 -1.61
C PHE A 332 -9.28 13.66 -2.78
N GLY A 333 -9.81 14.13 -3.92
CA GLY A 333 -10.03 13.28 -5.07
C GLY A 333 -8.89 13.27 -6.09
N ASN A 334 -9.10 12.52 -7.16
CA ASN A 334 -8.15 12.42 -8.26
C ASN A 334 -7.99 13.76 -8.98
N GLN A 335 -9.06 14.56 -9.07
CA GLN A 335 -9.03 15.88 -9.69
C GLN A 335 -8.31 16.89 -8.78
N ASP A 336 -8.51 16.81 -7.46
CA ASP A 336 -7.78 17.61 -6.49
C ASP A 336 -6.30 17.28 -6.50
N MET A 337 -5.91 16.00 -6.54
CA MET A 337 -4.51 15.61 -6.72
C MET A 337 -3.92 16.27 -7.97
N LYS A 338 -4.64 16.21 -9.09
CA LYS A 338 -4.22 16.83 -10.36
C LYS A 338 -4.00 18.34 -10.26
N GLU A 339 -4.84 19.02 -9.49
CA GLU A 339 -4.84 20.48 -9.37
C GLU A 339 -3.95 21.00 -8.23
N CYS A 340 -3.74 20.19 -7.19
CA CYS A 340 -3.08 20.59 -5.94
C CYS A 340 -1.64 20.11 -5.84
N THR A 341 -1.27 19.02 -6.52
CA THR A 341 0.10 18.50 -6.52
C THR A 341 0.71 18.57 -7.91
N ASP A 342 2.05 18.67 -7.96
CA ASP A 342 2.75 18.66 -9.24
C ASP A 342 2.66 17.27 -9.91
N PRO A 343 2.73 17.19 -11.25
CA PRO A 343 2.53 15.93 -11.97
C PRO A 343 3.42 14.77 -11.54
N GLY A 344 4.64 15.04 -11.08
CA GLY A 344 5.56 14.02 -10.55
C GLY A 344 5.11 13.40 -9.22
N TYR A 345 4.17 14.03 -8.51
CA TYR A 345 3.56 13.53 -7.25
C TYR A 345 2.25 12.80 -7.48
N TRP A 346 1.75 12.74 -8.72
CA TRP A 346 0.55 11.99 -9.02
C TRP A 346 0.78 10.50 -8.79
N ARG A 347 -0.20 9.87 -8.16
CA ARG A 347 -0.18 8.44 -7.87
C ARG A 347 -1.09 7.71 -8.82
N TYR A 348 -0.62 6.54 -9.25
CA TYR A 348 -1.31 5.70 -10.21
C TYR A 348 -1.46 4.28 -9.69
N TYR A 349 -2.59 3.67 -10.04
CA TYR A 349 -2.86 2.26 -9.89
C TYR A 349 -2.91 1.64 -11.30
N TRP A 350 -1.98 0.75 -11.59
CA TRP A 350 -2.00 0.02 -12.85
C TRP A 350 -2.97 -1.15 -12.76
N CYS A 351 -3.85 -1.30 -13.75
CA CYS A 351 -4.74 -2.45 -13.85
C CYS A 351 -5.15 -2.70 -15.29
N ALA A 352 -5.07 -3.95 -15.74
CA ALA A 352 -5.57 -4.40 -17.04
C ALA A 352 -5.10 -3.52 -18.22
N GLY A 353 -3.83 -3.11 -18.21
CA GLY A 353 -3.23 -2.30 -19.27
C GLY A 353 -3.54 -0.80 -19.19
N THR A 354 -4.12 -0.32 -18.09
CA THR A 354 -4.47 1.09 -17.89
C THR A 354 -3.85 1.63 -16.60
N SER A 355 -3.29 2.83 -16.67
CA SER A 355 -2.80 3.58 -15.50
C SER A 355 -3.90 4.50 -14.99
N TYR A 356 -4.51 4.15 -13.86
CA TYR A 356 -5.58 4.94 -13.24
C TYR A 356 -5.00 5.89 -12.19
N PRO A 357 -5.22 7.20 -12.27
CA PRO A 357 -4.95 8.10 -11.15
C PRO A 357 -5.65 7.62 -9.87
N SER A 358 -4.97 7.71 -8.74
CA SER A 358 -5.51 7.31 -7.44
C SER A 358 -4.91 8.16 -6.33
N ALA A 359 -5.63 9.19 -5.89
CA ALA A 359 -5.27 10.05 -4.76
C ALA A 359 -5.02 9.24 -3.48
N ALA A 360 -5.71 8.10 -3.30
CA ALA A 360 -5.48 7.16 -2.19
C ALA A 360 -4.04 6.63 -2.12
N GLY A 361 -3.24 6.72 -3.19
CA GLY A 361 -1.81 6.43 -3.14
C GLY A 361 -1.00 7.47 -2.36
N LEU A 362 -1.54 8.65 -2.07
CA LEU A 362 -0.90 9.64 -1.20
C LEU A 362 -1.16 9.40 0.28
N ALA A 363 -2.17 8.58 0.63
CA ALA A 363 -2.54 8.28 2.01
C ALA A 363 -1.56 7.29 2.66
N VAL A 364 -0.29 7.73 2.82
CA VAL A 364 0.74 6.96 3.53
C VAL A 364 0.32 6.74 4.98
N ARG A 365 0.60 5.52 5.45
CA ARG A 365 0.31 5.01 6.79
C ARG A 365 1.62 4.64 7.46
N ASN A 366 1.61 4.44 8.78
CA ASN A 366 2.77 4.04 9.57
C ASN A 366 4.01 4.91 9.34
N VAL A 367 3.81 6.22 9.19
CA VAL A 367 4.90 7.18 8.97
C VAL A 367 5.81 7.20 10.20
N GLU A 368 7.08 6.85 9.99
CA GLU A 368 8.13 6.90 11.01
C GLU A 368 9.08 8.08 10.84
N LYS A 369 9.19 8.63 9.62
CA LYS A 369 10.08 9.76 9.32
C LYS A 369 9.42 10.81 8.44
N LEU A 370 9.74 12.07 8.77
CA LEU A 370 9.46 13.27 7.99
C LEU A 370 10.79 13.92 7.63
N GLU A 371 11.15 13.91 6.37
CA GLU A 371 12.47 14.23 5.86
C GLU A 371 12.40 15.45 4.93
N ILE A 372 12.98 16.57 5.33
CA ILE A 372 12.99 17.81 4.55
C ILE A 372 14.26 17.87 3.71
N TYR A 373 14.08 17.86 2.39
CA TYR A 373 15.13 18.01 1.39
C TYR A 373 15.06 19.40 0.74
N PRO A 374 16.16 20.17 0.75
CA PRO A 374 16.14 21.52 0.19
C PRO A 374 15.95 21.59 -1.33
N HIS A 375 15.26 22.65 -1.81
CA HIS A 375 14.98 22.91 -3.23
C HIS A 375 16.18 22.89 -4.19
N LYS A 376 17.41 23.09 -3.68
CA LYS A 376 18.61 23.25 -4.52
C LYS A 376 18.93 22.05 -5.41
N GLN A 377 18.26 20.91 -5.22
CA GLN A 377 18.33 19.79 -6.13
C GLN A 377 17.56 20.07 -7.42
N VAL A 378 18.24 20.63 -8.43
CA VAL A 378 17.67 20.89 -9.76
C VAL A 378 17.15 19.59 -10.38
N ASP A 379 15.94 19.65 -10.92
CA ASP A 379 15.27 18.51 -11.57
C ASP A 379 15.99 18.11 -12.87
N TRP A 380 15.88 16.83 -13.22
CA TRP A 380 16.46 16.26 -14.42
C TRP A 380 15.61 15.10 -14.95
N ALA A 381 15.83 14.71 -16.20
CA ALA A 381 15.15 13.57 -16.79
C ALA A 381 16.12 12.74 -17.63
N LEU A 382 16.05 11.42 -17.48
CA LEU A 382 16.70 10.46 -18.36
C LEU A 382 15.78 10.17 -19.54
N ASN A 383 16.22 10.53 -20.74
CA ASN A 383 15.47 10.26 -21.97
C ASN A 383 15.79 8.84 -22.47
N LEU A 384 14.78 8.01 -22.69
CA LEU A 384 14.95 6.63 -23.14
C LEU A 384 14.34 6.45 -24.53
N SER A 385 15.07 5.82 -25.43
CA SER A 385 14.59 5.52 -26.78
C SER A 385 15.01 4.12 -27.23
N GLY A 386 14.06 3.32 -27.71
CA GLY A 386 14.26 1.99 -28.24
C GLY A 386 13.06 1.56 -29.07
N HIS A 387 12.44 0.43 -28.72
CA HIS A 387 11.13 0.04 -29.26
C HIS A 387 10.04 1.06 -28.86
N LEU A 388 10.16 1.61 -27.65
CA LEU A 388 9.36 2.71 -27.13
C LEU A 388 10.23 3.96 -26.92
N THR A 389 9.59 5.12 -26.82
CA THR A 389 10.24 6.34 -26.33
C THR A 389 9.57 6.74 -25.03
N SER A 390 10.37 7.01 -24.01
CA SER A 390 9.92 7.41 -22.68
C SER A 390 10.89 8.41 -22.08
N SER A 391 10.48 9.04 -21.00
CA SER A 391 11.34 9.80 -20.10
C SER A 391 11.16 9.25 -18.70
N ILE A 392 12.23 9.15 -17.92
CA ILE A 392 12.18 8.89 -16.48
C ILE A 392 12.67 10.17 -15.81
N SER A 393 11.78 10.83 -15.08
CA SER A 393 12.13 11.99 -14.26
C SER A 393 13.05 11.59 -13.10
N LYS A 394 13.81 12.54 -12.56
CA LYS A 394 14.59 12.39 -11.32
C LYS A 394 13.77 11.70 -10.24
N LYS A 395 12.54 12.17 -10.09
CA LYS A 395 11.62 11.68 -9.08
C LYS A 395 11.18 10.23 -9.30
N GLU A 396 10.81 9.86 -10.52
CA GLU A 396 10.49 8.45 -10.84
C GLU A 396 11.70 7.54 -10.62
N PHE A 397 12.91 8.03 -10.92
CA PHE A 397 14.15 7.31 -10.66
C PHE A 397 14.39 7.08 -9.16
N GLU A 398 14.26 8.12 -8.35
CA GLU A 398 14.45 8.07 -6.88
C GLU A 398 13.36 7.25 -6.18
N GLN A 399 12.12 7.30 -6.65
CA GLN A 399 11.05 6.41 -6.19
C GLN A 399 11.35 4.95 -6.53
N GLY A 400 11.97 4.70 -7.68
CA GLY A 400 12.51 3.39 -8.02
C GLY A 400 13.46 2.87 -6.95
N LEU A 401 14.44 3.69 -6.53
CA LEU A 401 15.43 3.32 -5.50
C LEU A 401 14.78 3.05 -4.13
N ALA A 402 13.82 3.90 -3.74
CA ALA A 402 13.11 3.82 -2.46
C ALA A 402 12.37 2.48 -2.22
N CYS A 403 11.87 1.83 -3.27
CA CYS A 403 11.16 0.54 -3.17
C CYS A 403 12.03 -0.59 -2.57
N GLY A 404 13.37 -0.48 -2.63
CA GLY A 404 14.32 -1.35 -1.93
C GLY A 404 14.28 -2.84 -2.33
N GLU A 405 15.07 -3.67 -1.64
CA GLU A 405 15.22 -5.11 -1.95
C GLU A 405 13.92 -5.94 -1.81
N ARG A 406 12.93 -5.49 -1.02
CA ARG A 406 11.67 -6.23 -0.81
C ARG A 406 10.70 -6.10 -1.98
N ALA A 407 10.81 -5.03 -2.77
CA ALA A 407 9.94 -4.75 -3.89
C ALA A 407 10.75 -4.60 -5.18
N HIS A 408 11.39 -5.69 -5.63
CA HIS A 408 11.94 -5.86 -7.00
C HIS A 408 13.42 -5.49 -7.22
N GLY A 409 14.16 -5.05 -6.18
CA GLY A 409 15.63 -4.94 -6.24
C GLY A 409 16.14 -3.80 -7.14
N HIS A 410 15.41 -2.69 -7.14
CA HIS A 410 15.71 -1.50 -7.95
C HIS A 410 16.94 -0.71 -7.50
N ALA A 411 17.30 -0.76 -6.22
CA ALA A 411 18.49 -0.12 -5.67
C ALA A 411 19.61 -1.14 -5.46
N ILE A 412 20.79 -0.86 -6.01
CA ILE A 412 22.03 -1.60 -5.76
C ILE A 412 23.09 -0.60 -5.33
N THR A 413 23.94 -1.01 -4.38
CA THR A 413 25.12 -0.25 -3.97
C THR A 413 26.40 -0.89 -4.52
N TYR A 414 27.38 -0.05 -4.86
CA TYR A 414 28.71 -0.45 -5.31
C TYR A 414 29.76 0.39 -4.60
N THR A 415 30.77 -0.25 -4.01
CA THR A 415 31.92 0.46 -3.42
C THR A 415 33.11 0.36 -4.37
N ASP A 416 33.66 1.50 -4.75
CA ASP A 416 34.84 1.55 -5.62
C ASP A 416 36.16 1.38 -4.84
N ASP A 417 37.28 1.33 -5.59
CA ASP A 417 38.61 1.16 -5.03
C ASP A 417 39.07 2.34 -4.15
N ASP A 418 38.46 3.52 -4.32
CA ASP A 418 38.72 4.72 -3.52
C ASP A 418 37.85 4.76 -2.24
N GLY A 419 36.92 3.81 -2.11
CA GLY A 419 36.05 3.64 -0.95
C GLY A 419 34.74 4.43 -1.03
N HIS A 420 34.44 5.05 -2.16
CA HIS A 420 33.16 5.72 -2.38
C HIS A 420 32.04 4.70 -2.58
N VAL A 421 30.91 4.90 -1.91
CA VAL A 421 29.72 4.04 -2.00
C VAL A 421 28.70 4.68 -2.93
N TRP A 422 28.57 4.11 -4.12
CA TRP A 422 27.62 4.54 -5.15
C TRP A 422 26.30 3.81 -5.00
N GLU A 423 25.18 4.49 -5.22
CA GLU A 423 23.84 3.87 -5.21
C GLU A 423 23.04 4.26 -6.46
N GLY A 424 22.34 3.30 -7.04
CA GLY A 424 21.60 3.50 -8.27
C GLY A 424 20.81 2.29 -8.76
N VAL A 425 20.31 2.42 -9.99
CA VAL A 425 19.49 1.42 -10.67
C VAL A 425 20.34 0.58 -11.63
N PRO A 426 20.21 -0.76 -11.62
CA PRO A 426 20.86 -1.60 -12.64
C PRO A 426 20.44 -1.21 -14.05
N LEU A 427 21.41 -1.04 -14.95
CA LEU A 427 21.22 -0.54 -16.31
C LEU A 427 20.19 -1.38 -17.10
N TYR A 428 20.17 -2.71 -16.91
CA TYR A 428 19.21 -3.58 -17.62
C TYR A 428 17.75 -3.29 -17.27
N MET A 429 17.46 -2.74 -16.09
CA MET A 429 16.09 -2.40 -15.69
C MET A 429 15.59 -1.17 -16.45
N LEU A 430 16.46 -0.17 -16.64
CA LEU A 430 16.19 1.02 -17.45
C LEU A 430 16.03 0.64 -18.93
N VAL A 431 16.83 -0.31 -19.41
CA VAL A 431 16.71 -0.86 -20.77
C VAL A 431 15.37 -1.54 -20.99
N GLY A 432 14.89 -2.35 -20.04
CA GLY A 432 13.59 -3.03 -20.13
C GLY A 432 12.41 -2.06 -20.32
N TRP A 433 12.53 -0.84 -19.82
CA TRP A 433 11.50 0.20 -20.01
C TRP A 433 11.17 0.50 -21.48
N VAL A 434 12.11 0.25 -22.40
CA VAL A 434 11.98 0.59 -23.82
C VAL A 434 12.44 -0.50 -24.79
N ASP A 435 12.76 -1.72 -24.31
CA ASP A 435 13.31 -2.78 -25.18
C ASP A 435 12.25 -3.59 -25.96
N ASP A 436 11.00 -3.55 -25.53
CA ASP A 436 9.83 -4.03 -26.27
C ASP A 436 8.54 -3.27 -25.89
N ALA A 437 7.36 -3.83 -26.18
CA ALA A 437 6.08 -3.21 -25.90
C ALA A 437 5.60 -3.34 -24.43
N CYS A 438 6.32 -4.09 -23.59
CA CYS A 438 5.98 -4.42 -22.21
C CYS A 438 6.79 -3.54 -21.23
N GLN A 439 6.32 -2.32 -21.01
CA GLN A 439 7.01 -1.35 -20.13
C GLN A 439 7.07 -1.80 -18.64
N HIS A 440 6.13 -2.64 -18.17
CA HIS A 440 6.07 -3.14 -16.79
C HIS A 440 5.20 -4.42 -16.68
N ASP A 441 5.55 -5.39 -15.80
CA ASP A 441 4.77 -6.61 -15.51
C ASP A 441 4.48 -6.76 -14.01
N GLU A 442 3.21 -6.72 -13.62
CA GLU A 442 2.73 -6.79 -12.24
C GLU A 442 2.66 -8.22 -11.65
N ASN A 443 2.78 -9.27 -12.47
CA ASN A 443 2.57 -10.63 -11.98
C ASN A 443 3.80 -11.26 -11.32
N LEU A 444 4.95 -10.59 -11.28
CA LEU A 444 6.16 -10.92 -10.50
C LEU A 444 6.77 -12.32 -10.66
N VAL A 445 6.14 -13.25 -11.38
CA VAL A 445 6.63 -14.62 -11.51
C VAL A 445 7.75 -14.71 -12.56
N ASP A 446 7.83 -13.78 -13.52
CA ASP A 446 8.78 -13.86 -14.65
C ASP A 446 9.58 -12.57 -14.98
N ASN A 447 9.26 -11.40 -14.39
CA ASN A 447 9.87 -10.09 -14.69
C ASN A 447 9.99 -9.83 -16.21
N LYS A 448 8.85 -9.81 -16.92
CA LYS A 448 8.79 -9.68 -18.39
C LYS A 448 9.04 -8.27 -18.91
N ALA A 449 9.26 -7.29 -18.03
CA ALA A 449 9.59 -5.93 -18.44
C ALA A 449 10.96 -5.83 -19.12
N TYR A 450 11.88 -6.78 -18.90
CA TYR A 450 13.15 -6.85 -19.64
C TYR A 450 13.16 -8.05 -20.58
N ASN A 451 13.31 -7.80 -21.88
CA ASN A 451 13.27 -8.85 -22.88
C ASN A 451 14.59 -9.61 -22.99
N VAL A 452 14.74 -10.63 -22.15
CA VAL A 452 15.91 -11.52 -22.13
C VAL A 452 16.18 -12.24 -23.46
N THR A 453 15.20 -12.35 -24.35
CA THR A 453 15.38 -13.00 -25.66
C THR A 453 16.09 -12.06 -26.62
N LEU A 454 15.68 -10.78 -26.66
CA LEU A 454 16.35 -9.74 -27.44
C LEU A 454 17.77 -9.48 -26.88
N ALA A 455 17.89 -9.44 -25.55
CA ALA A 455 19.18 -9.27 -24.88
C ALA A 455 20.17 -10.40 -25.19
N ARG A 456 19.76 -11.66 -25.01
CA ARG A 456 20.62 -12.82 -25.28
C ARG A 456 21.08 -12.91 -26.73
N SER A 457 20.30 -12.36 -27.66
CA SER A 457 20.56 -12.43 -29.10
C SER A 457 21.31 -11.22 -29.64
N ASP A 458 21.82 -10.33 -28.77
CA ASP A 458 22.49 -9.08 -29.14
C ASP A 458 21.71 -8.26 -30.17
N THR A 459 20.38 -8.25 -30.07
CA THR A 459 19.52 -7.62 -31.09
C THR A 459 19.57 -6.09 -31.07
N TYR A 460 20.09 -5.51 -29.99
CA TYR A 460 20.30 -4.07 -29.86
C TYR A 460 21.62 -3.76 -29.15
N THR A 461 22.20 -2.61 -29.47
CA THR A 461 23.29 -1.99 -28.72
C THR A 461 22.71 -0.94 -27.78
N VAL A 462 23.10 -0.98 -26.51
CA VAL A 462 22.75 0.03 -25.51
C VAL A 462 23.78 1.17 -25.61
N ILE A 463 23.32 2.41 -25.73
CA ILE A 463 24.16 3.61 -25.79
C ILE A 463 23.71 4.56 -24.68
N LEU A 464 24.65 4.99 -23.84
CA LEU A 464 24.46 6.07 -22.89
C LEU A 464 25.18 7.31 -23.42
N GLU A 465 24.51 8.45 -23.36
CA GLU A 465 25.03 9.74 -23.82
C GLU A 465 24.88 10.80 -22.72
N ASN A 466 25.92 11.62 -22.54
CA ASN A 466 25.90 12.75 -21.61
C ASN A 466 25.53 14.08 -22.31
N ALA A 467 25.28 15.13 -21.52
CA ALA A 467 24.95 16.45 -22.06
C ALA A 467 26.04 17.06 -22.96
N GLY A 468 27.29 16.59 -22.84
CA GLY A 468 28.42 16.99 -23.68
C GLY A 468 28.47 16.29 -25.04
N GLY A 469 27.66 15.25 -25.25
CA GLY A 469 27.63 14.42 -26.45
C GLY A 469 28.63 13.25 -26.45
N ASP A 470 29.31 12.99 -25.33
CA ASP A 470 30.14 11.80 -25.17
C ASP A 470 29.25 10.56 -25.01
N THR A 471 29.71 9.42 -25.53
CA THR A 471 28.93 8.18 -25.52
C THR A 471 29.75 6.98 -25.05
N VAL A 472 29.08 6.09 -24.33
CA VAL A 472 29.56 4.74 -24.04
C VAL A 472 28.49 3.74 -24.49
N SER A 473 28.92 2.55 -24.90
CA SER A 473 28.02 1.54 -25.44
C SER A 473 28.33 0.14 -24.95
N PHE A 474 27.29 -0.68 -24.88
CA PHE A 474 27.31 -2.07 -24.43
C PHE A 474 26.47 -2.93 -25.36
N THR A 475 26.84 -4.19 -25.57
CA THR A 475 25.93 -5.11 -26.26
C THR A 475 24.80 -5.50 -25.30
N SER A 476 23.63 -5.87 -25.83
CA SER A 476 22.51 -6.21 -24.95
C SER A 476 22.75 -7.49 -24.13
N SER A 477 23.61 -8.41 -24.60
CA SER A 477 24.01 -9.59 -23.81
C SER A 477 24.99 -9.26 -22.68
N GLU A 478 25.82 -8.23 -22.82
CA GLU A 478 26.84 -7.83 -21.84
C GLU A 478 26.21 -7.41 -20.51
N ILE A 479 25.12 -6.64 -20.56
CA ILE A 479 24.44 -6.11 -19.39
C ILE A 479 23.32 -7.04 -18.88
N MET A 480 23.10 -8.18 -19.52
CA MET A 480 21.88 -8.99 -19.37
C MET A 480 21.66 -9.43 -17.91
N ARG A 481 20.70 -8.79 -17.24
CA ARG A 481 20.39 -8.99 -15.81
C ARG A 481 21.60 -8.80 -14.88
N SER A 482 22.61 -8.06 -15.32
CA SER A 482 23.77 -7.76 -14.48
C SER A 482 23.45 -6.67 -13.46
N ARG A 483 23.90 -6.89 -12.23
CA ARG A 483 23.84 -5.90 -11.14
C ARG A 483 25.12 -5.06 -11.04
N ASP A 484 26.06 -5.30 -11.95
CA ASP A 484 27.39 -4.73 -11.90
C ASP A 484 27.54 -3.52 -12.86
N TYR A 485 26.45 -3.12 -13.52
CA TYR A 485 26.32 -1.94 -14.38
C TYR A 485 25.22 -1.06 -13.78
N LEU A 486 25.60 -0.02 -13.05
CA LEU A 486 24.70 0.84 -12.30
C LEU A 486 24.67 2.23 -12.90
N VAL A 487 23.46 2.71 -13.21
CA VAL A 487 23.21 4.13 -13.42
C VAL A 487 22.91 4.71 -12.05
N VAL A 488 23.73 5.66 -11.59
CA VAL A 488 23.72 6.18 -10.21
C VAL A 488 23.40 7.67 -10.21
N ASN A 489 22.68 8.14 -9.19
CA ASN A 489 22.39 9.57 -8.95
C ASN A 489 23.01 10.09 -7.64
N GLN A 490 23.65 9.21 -6.86
CA GLN A 490 24.23 9.55 -5.57
C GLN A 490 25.48 8.72 -5.24
N ALA A 491 26.35 9.30 -4.41
CA ALA A 491 27.53 8.68 -3.84
C ALA A 491 27.70 9.09 -2.39
N ASP A 492 28.15 8.17 -1.54
CA ASP A 492 28.35 8.38 -0.10
C ASP A 492 27.14 9.02 0.59
N ASN A 493 25.95 8.58 0.19
CA ASN A 493 24.67 9.11 0.68
C ASN A 493 24.42 10.60 0.33
N HIS A 494 25.13 11.17 -0.64
CA HIS A 494 24.92 12.54 -1.14
C HIS A 494 24.51 12.51 -2.61
N THR A 495 23.49 13.29 -2.97
CA THR A 495 23.14 13.51 -4.38
C THR A 495 24.21 14.34 -5.08
N PHE A 496 24.32 14.21 -6.40
CA PHE A 496 25.30 14.98 -7.14
C PHE A 496 24.96 16.48 -7.14
N GLY A 497 25.95 17.31 -6.83
CA GLY A 497 25.81 18.76 -6.94
C GLY A 497 25.60 19.20 -8.39
N VAL A 498 24.65 20.09 -8.61
CA VAL A 498 24.20 20.54 -9.96
C VAL A 498 25.28 21.24 -10.79
N ASP A 499 26.31 21.76 -10.14
CA ASP A 499 27.46 22.40 -10.79
C ASP A 499 28.61 21.41 -11.07
N SER A 500 28.45 20.13 -10.73
CA SER A 500 29.46 19.08 -10.93
C SER A 500 29.28 18.37 -12.28
N ASP A 501 30.39 18.00 -12.92
CA ASP A 501 30.39 17.29 -14.21
C ASP A 501 29.69 15.91 -14.13
N ILE A 502 29.57 15.32 -12.94
CA ILE A 502 28.90 14.04 -12.70
C ILE A 502 27.37 14.14 -12.74
N TRP A 503 26.82 15.34 -12.54
CA TRP A 503 25.37 15.56 -12.53
C TRP A 503 24.78 15.46 -13.95
N PRO A 504 23.60 14.85 -14.14
CA PRO A 504 22.68 14.34 -13.12
C PRO A 504 22.86 12.85 -12.77
N LEU A 505 23.46 12.07 -13.66
CA LEU A 505 23.59 10.62 -13.56
C LEU A 505 24.98 10.17 -14.01
N ALA A 506 25.51 9.12 -13.39
CA ALA A 506 26.77 8.51 -13.76
C ALA A 506 26.61 7.00 -14.01
N LEU A 507 27.52 6.40 -14.77
CA LEU A 507 27.64 4.94 -14.89
C LEU A 507 28.80 4.46 -14.01
N ARG A 508 28.50 3.57 -13.08
CA ARG A 508 29.44 2.94 -12.14
C ARG A 508 29.11 1.46 -11.97
N GLY A 509 30.00 0.70 -11.34
CA GLY A 509 29.76 -0.70 -10.99
C GLY A 509 30.98 -1.61 -11.21
N GLU A 510 30.96 -2.78 -10.59
CA GLU A 510 32.11 -3.71 -10.55
C GLU A 510 32.56 -4.17 -11.94
N ALA A 511 31.64 -4.26 -12.89
CA ALA A 511 31.91 -4.71 -14.25
C ALA A 511 32.17 -3.56 -15.24
N ILE A 512 32.23 -2.30 -14.79
CA ILE A 512 32.47 -1.14 -15.64
C ILE A 512 33.98 -0.89 -15.78
N PRO A 513 34.58 -1.05 -16.98
CA PRO A 513 35.95 -0.60 -17.24
C PRO A 513 36.06 0.92 -17.09
N ALA A 514 37.22 1.42 -16.69
CA ALA A 514 37.46 2.86 -16.48
C ALA A 514 37.14 3.70 -17.74
N GLU A 515 37.40 3.16 -18.94
CA GLU A 515 37.09 3.82 -20.22
C GLU A 515 35.59 3.81 -20.60
N LYS A 516 34.75 3.08 -19.85
CA LYS A 516 33.31 3.01 -20.01
C LYS A 516 32.54 3.73 -18.91
N ALA A 517 33.21 4.20 -17.86
CA ALA A 517 32.61 5.12 -16.91
C ALA A 517 32.25 6.41 -17.64
N ILE A 518 31.04 6.91 -17.39
CA ILE A 518 30.53 8.16 -17.98
C ILE A 518 29.78 8.94 -16.92
N ASP A 519 29.92 10.26 -17.00
CA ASP A 519 29.39 11.26 -16.09
C ASP A 519 28.38 12.13 -16.85
N GLY A 520 27.37 12.64 -16.14
CA GLY A 520 26.38 13.56 -16.69
C GLY A 520 25.44 12.94 -17.73
N ILE A 521 25.09 11.67 -17.59
CA ILE A 521 24.20 10.93 -18.49
C ILE A 521 22.83 11.61 -18.55
N THR A 522 22.34 11.88 -19.75
CA THR A 522 20.99 12.43 -19.99
C THR A 522 20.13 11.56 -20.91
N THR A 523 20.75 10.61 -21.62
CA THR A 523 20.08 9.81 -22.65
C THR A 523 20.53 8.36 -22.62
N LEU A 524 19.56 7.44 -22.76
CA LEU A 524 19.75 6.02 -23.01
C LEU A 524 19.07 5.64 -24.34
N THR A 525 19.83 5.11 -25.29
CA THR A 525 19.31 4.69 -26.61
C THR A 525 19.60 3.22 -26.88
N LEU A 526 18.60 2.49 -27.36
CA LEU A 526 18.73 1.14 -27.90
C LEU A 526 18.76 1.22 -29.43
N VAL A 527 19.90 0.88 -30.01
CA VAL A 527 20.06 0.81 -31.47
C VAL A 527 19.91 -0.63 -31.90
N TYR A 528 18.78 -0.96 -32.51
CA TYR A 528 18.53 -2.30 -33.05
C TYR A 528 19.36 -2.53 -34.30
N ASP A 529 20.03 -3.67 -34.36
CA ASP A 529 20.66 -4.10 -35.59
C ASP A 529 19.59 -4.21 -36.67
N THR A 530 19.80 -3.56 -37.82
CA THR A 530 18.81 -3.57 -38.90
C THR A 530 18.50 -5.01 -39.32
N ALA A 531 17.28 -5.48 -39.05
CA ALA A 531 16.78 -6.70 -39.66
C ALA A 531 16.71 -6.52 -41.19
N PRO A 532 17.03 -7.54 -42.01
CA PRO A 532 16.73 -7.48 -43.44
C PRO A 532 15.22 -7.32 -43.62
N SER A 533 14.82 -6.33 -44.42
CA SER A 533 13.42 -5.93 -44.59
C SER A 533 12.50 -7.12 -44.86
N GLY A 534 11.69 -7.48 -43.86
CA GLY A 534 10.53 -8.35 -44.00
C GLY A 534 9.32 -7.56 -43.54
N SER A 535 8.55 -7.07 -44.49
CA SER A 535 7.32 -6.30 -44.27
C SER A 535 6.31 -7.09 -43.43
N ALA A 536 6.03 -6.60 -42.22
CA ALA A 536 4.73 -6.76 -41.59
C ALA A 536 4.30 -5.37 -41.12
N GLU A 537 3.23 -4.88 -41.71
CA GLU A 537 2.63 -3.58 -41.41
C GLU A 537 2.07 -3.61 -39.98
N PRO A 538 2.45 -2.68 -39.07
CA PRO A 538 1.82 -2.59 -37.76
C PRO A 538 0.47 -1.88 -37.90
N ASP A 539 -0.59 -2.68 -37.84
CA ASP A 539 -1.98 -2.23 -37.79
C ASP A 539 -2.29 -1.79 -36.35
N ALA A 540 -1.94 -0.54 -36.03
CA ALA A 540 -2.55 0.32 -35.02
C ALA A 540 -1.72 1.60 -34.92
N ARG A 541 -2.25 2.73 -35.38
CA ARG A 541 -1.69 4.05 -35.06
C ARG A 541 -2.04 4.38 -33.61
N PRO A 542 -1.07 4.59 -32.69
CA PRO A 542 -1.32 5.35 -31.49
C PRO A 542 -1.62 6.81 -31.88
N ALA A 543 -2.54 7.44 -31.16
CA ALA A 543 -2.91 8.84 -31.37
C ALA A 543 -1.68 9.76 -31.21
N PRO A 544 -1.53 10.81 -32.03
CA PRO A 544 -0.47 11.78 -31.83
C PRO A 544 -0.77 12.61 -30.57
N PHE A 545 0.07 12.48 -29.54
CA PHE A 545 0.08 13.42 -28.40
C PHE A 545 1.08 14.56 -28.65
N PRO A 546 0.81 15.79 -28.16
CA PRO A 546 1.37 17.01 -28.72
C PRO A 546 2.54 17.53 -27.89
N TRP A 547 3.77 17.34 -28.35
CA TRP A 547 4.88 18.23 -28.01
C TRP A 547 5.46 18.86 -29.27
N ALA A 548 4.74 19.83 -29.80
CA ALA A 548 5.25 20.77 -30.78
C ALA A 548 4.88 22.19 -30.36
N ALA A 549 5.28 22.60 -29.14
CA ALA A 549 5.19 24.00 -28.71
C ALA A 549 6.02 24.36 -27.45
N VAL A 550 7.28 23.92 -27.31
CA VAL A 550 8.26 24.65 -26.47
C VAL A 550 9.63 24.59 -27.14
N LEU A 551 9.75 25.32 -28.25
CA LEU A 551 11.03 25.70 -28.86
C LEU A 551 10.90 27.17 -29.29
N ALA A 552 10.67 28.04 -28.30
CA ALA A 552 10.74 29.49 -28.45
C ALA A 552 10.93 30.12 -27.06
N GLY A 553 12.18 30.15 -26.59
CA GLY A 553 12.53 30.74 -25.30
C GLY A 553 14.03 30.86 -25.07
N ILE A 554 14.81 31.13 -26.12
CA ILE A 554 16.21 31.55 -25.96
C ILE A 554 16.20 33.00 -25.43
N THR A 555 16.53 33.19 -24.15
CA THR A 555 17.13 34.46 -23.70
C THR A 555 18.65 34.31 -23.70
N LEU A 556 19.25 34.74 -24.81
CA LEU A 556 20.66 35.06 -24.95
C LEU A 556 21.02 36.20 -23.98
N ALA A 557 21.65 35.88 -22.84
CA ALA A 557 22.48 36.85 -22.13
C ALA A 557 23.83 36.92 -22.85
N GLY A 558 24.03 37.97 -23.63
CA GLY A 558 25.24 38.18 -24.43
C GLY A 558 26.48 38.41 -23.56
N TYR A 559 27.44 37.48 -23.65
CA TYR A 559 28.83 37.75 -23.29
C TYR A 559 29.61 38.10 -24.56
N ALA A 560 29.94 39.38 -24.71
CA ALA A 560 30.83 39.86 -25.76
C ALA A 560 32.29 39.56 -25.38
N LEU A 561 32.83 38.44 -25.87
CA LEU A 561 34.27 38.16 -25.83
C LEU A 561 35.00 39.02 -26.87
N HIS A 562 35.67 40.08 -26.41
CA HIS A 562 36.66 40.80 -27.19
C HIS A 562 37.92 39.94 -27.36
N ARG A 563 38.22 39.53 -28.59
CA ARG A 563 39.55 39.04 -28.98
C ARG A 563 40.59 40.12 -28.72
N ARG A 564 41.60 39.82 -27.90
CA ARG A 564 42.92 40.46 -28.01
C ARG A 564 43.89 39.49 -28.67
N SER A 565 44.37 39.92 -29.83
CA SER A 565 45.48 39.34 -30.56
C SER A 565 46.81 39.82 -29.96
N ALA A 566 47.64 38.89 -29.51
CA ALA A 566 49.09 38.77 -29.71
C ALA A 566 49.61 37.67 -28.79
#